data_AF-A0A150WL28-F1
#
_entry.id   AF-A0A150WL28-F1
#
_cell.length_a   1.000
_cell.length_b   1.000
_cell.length_c   1.000
_cell.angle_alpha   90.00
_cell.angle_beta   90.00
_cell.angle_gamma   90.00
#
_symmetry.space_group_name_H-M   'P 1'
#
loop_
_entity.id
_entity.type
_entity.pdbx_description
1 polymer ?
#
loop_
_entity_poly.entity_id
_entity_poly.type
_entity_poly.pdbx_seq_one_letter_code
_entity_poly.pdbx_strand_id
1 'polypeptide(L)'
;MLLLFVSLGAHARPYFDKQISSALEFIEHYQTSGKDGYDLGQWRARVTSYVPSAIGVGKFNVPFEEPTAFVASSVANVLAEIYLHDSRYTLIPPMIDKTIEGFQKYYWGSLFNFYPPATFKGVRVRQPRYMYLAPQWKGFANIPPDADTTSVSYTLMRYRDMIENRASPDLPSQVINAFSYARDLNRVPHAYNAAQGHFKTGAFLTWLWDEKNPDMPRNIFAAPHRGTRIPFNFNDVDCVVNGNVLKLLKLAQKTSGPGYRASCDHLNRVVRNKQFYFCGMYYPSYYALPYTMATALQSGVSCLEPSKERLINYIISKQRKDGSWRNSFLARPDYVHSTAWALNTLILLGDSENELHRARVKRGVRFLLSQAQKDSAGRTYWAGQVFYAATFIARYPVVWRSSAYTTALSAKALLLSEPYLR
;
A
#
# COMPACT_ATOMS: atom_id res chain seq x y z
N MET A 1 27.40 32.16 -30.00
CA MET A 1 26.55 31.36 -30.90
C MET A 1 26.60 29.91 -30.41
N LEU A 2 25.75 29.53 -29.45
CA LEU A 2 25.71 28.19 -28.85
C LEU A 2 24.64 27.37 -29.58
N LEU A 3 25.07 26.36 -30.34
CA LEU A 3 24.19 25.41 -31.03
C LEU A 3 23.62 24.42 -30.00
N LEU A 4 22.35 24.60 -29.66
CA LEU A 4 21.54 23.59 -28.97
C LEU A 4 21.21 22.46 -29.96
N PHE A 5 21.95 21.36 -29.86
CA PHE A 5 21.54 20.09 -30.46
C PHE A 5 20.38 19.51 -29.65
N VAL A 6 19.15 19.84 -30.05
CA VAL A 6 17.96 19.09 -29.63
C VAL A 6 17.99 17.76 -30.36
N SER A 7 18.52 16.73 -29.70
CA SER A 7 18.34 15.35 -30.12
C SER A 7 16.85 15.01 -30.01
N LEU A 8 16.13 15.13 -31.13
CA LEU A 8 14.82 14.52 -31.32
C LEU A 8 15.02 13.01 -31.51
N GLY A 9 15.44 12.33 -30.44
CA GLY A 9 15.38 10.88 -30.39
C GLY A 9 13.91 10.47 -30.48
N ALA A 10 13.53 9.82 -31.58
CA ALA A 10 12.22 9.17 -31.69
C ALA A 10 12.15 8.10 -30.58
N HIS A 11 11.50 8.43 -29.47
CA HIS A 11 11.32 7.50 -28.36
C HIS A 11 10.43 6.37 -28.88
N ALA A 12 11.00 5.17 -28.98
CA ALA A 12 10.23 3.98 -29.35
C ALA A 12 8.96 3.89 -28.48
N ARG A 13 7.82 3.57 -29.09
CA ARG A 13 6.59 3.39 -28.33
C ARG A 13 6.74 2.15 -27.44
N PRO A 14 6.28 2.18 -26.18
CA PRO A 14 6.36 1.03 -25.30
C PRO A 14 5.61 -0.14 -25.92
N TYR A 15 6.13 -1.35 -25.74
CA TYR A 15 5.55 -2.55 -26.34
C TYR A 15 4.06 -2.75 -25.99
N PHE A 16 3.63 -2.28 -24.81
CA PHE A 16 2.25 -2.39 -24.31
C PHE A 16 1.50 -1.07 -24.20
N ASP A 17 1.89 -0.06 -24.98
CA ASP A 17 1.35 1.30 -24.85
C ASP A 17 -0.18 1.37 -24.87
N LYS A 18 -0.82 0.64 -25.79
CA LYS A 18 -2.28 0.59 -25.90
C LYS A 18 -2.94 0.01 -24.65
N GLN A 19 -2.37 -1.05 -24.09
CA GLN A 19 -2.89 -1.71 -22.89
C GLN A 19 -2.72 -0.81 -21.66
N ILE A 20 -1.57 -0.15 -21.54
CA ILE A 20 -1.28 0.77 -20.44
C ILE A 20 -2.22 1.99 -20.51
N SER A 21 -2.32 2.66 -21.65
CA SER A 21 -3.22 3.81 -21.84
C SER A 21 -4.67 3.45 -21.54
N SER A 22 -5.15 2.31 -22.06
CA SER A 22 -6.51 1.83 -21.80
C SER A 22 -6.74 1.47 -20.32
N ALA A 23 -5.71 1.06 -19.59
CA ALA A 23 -5.77 0.83 -18.15
C ALA A 23 -5.79 2.13 -17.34
N LEU A 24 -5.06 3.15 -17.78
CA LEU A 24 -5.09 4.48 -17.16
C LEU A 24 -6.46 5.16 -17.34
N GLU A 25 -7.08 5.03 -18.52
CA GLU A 25 -8.45 5.50 -18.76
C GLU A 25 -9.48 4.82 -17.83
N PHE A 26 -9.32 3.53 -17.55
CA PHE A 26 -10.14 2.84 -16.56
C PHE A 26 -9.94 3.46 -15.16
N ILE A 27 -8.69 3.64 -14.74
CA ILE A 27 -8.37 4.18 -13.41
C ILE A 27 -8.92 5.60 -13.27
N GLU A 28 -8.74 6.46 -14.27
CA GLU A 28 -9.26 7.83 -14.28
C GLU A 28 -10.78 7.86 -14.15
N HIS A 29 -11.48 7.06 -14.96
CA HIS A 29 -12.93 7.05 -14.96
C HIS A 29 -13.54 6.64 -13.62
N TYR A 30 -12.92 5.69 -12.93
CA TYR A 30 -13.39 5.20 -11.63
C TYR A 30 -12.84 6.00 -10.44
N GLN A 31 -12.10 7.09 -10.69
CA GLN A 31 -11.72 8.05 -9.66
C GLN A 31 -12.92 8.91 -9.26
N THR A 32 -13.18 9.02 -7.97
CA THR A 32 -14.35 9.75 -7.45
C THR A 32 -14.23 11.26 -7.72
N SER A 33 -15.38 11.88 -7.98
CA SER A 33 -15.48 13.31 -8.33
C SER A 33 -15.89 14.21 -7.18
N GLY A 34 -16.28 13.63 -6.04
CA GLY A 34 -16.84 14.38 -4.91
C GLY A 34 -18.37 14.54 -4.98
N LYS A 35 -18.97 14.33 -6.16
CA LYS A 35 -20.43 14.49 -6.40
C LYS A 35 -21.22 13.23 -6.10
N ASP A 36 -20.54 12.08 -6.10
CA ASP A 36 -21.06 10.73 -5.95
C ASP A 36 -21.19 10.29 -4.48
N GLY A 37 -21.17 11.24 -3.54
CA GLY A 37 -21.25 10.98 -2.10
C GLY A 37 -19.95 10.46 -1.49
N TYR A 38 -18.90 10.30 -2.28
CA TYR A 38 -17.54 9.97 -1.86
C TYR A 38 -16.65 11.21 -1.83
N ASP A 39 -15.50 11.16 -1.13
CA ASP A 39 -14.55 12.27 -1.19
C ASP A 39 -13.87 12.36 -2.55
N LEU A 40 -13.40 13.54 -2.91
CA LEU A 40 -12.73 13.81 -4.18
C LEU A 40 -11.44 12.96 -4.34
N GLY A 41 -11.19 12.48 -5.57
CA GLY A 41 -9.90 11.92 -5.95
C GLY A 41 -9.58 10.56 -5.34
N GLN A 42 -10.58 9.83 -4.86
CA GLN A 42 -10.42 8.53 -4.24
C GLN A 42 -10.69 7.40 -5.25
N TRP A 43 -10.20 6.20 -4.93
CA TRP A 43 -10.68 4.96 -5.55
C TRP A 43 -11.29 4.07 -4.49
N ARG A 44 -12.44 3.48 -4.84
CA ARG A 44 -13.21 2.64 -3.93
C ARG A 44 -12.54 1.28 -3.78
N ALA A 45 -12.25 0.87 -2.54
CA ALA A 45 -11.92 -0.52 -2.25
C ALA A 45 -13.18 -1.27 -1.83
N ARG A 46 -13.35 -2.47 -2.35
CA ARG A 46 -14.43 -3.38 -1.97
C ARG A 46 -14.02 -4.15 -0.72
N VAL A 47 -14.62 -3.82 0.42
CA VAL A 47 -14.50 -4.64 1.64
C VAL A 47 -15.54 -5.74 1.62
N THR A 48 -15.17 -6.95 2.02
CA THR A 48 -16.09 -8.06 2.19
C THR A 48 -15.73 -8.83 3.44
N SER A 49 -16.74 -9.13 4.25
CA SER A 49 -16.61 -9.95 5.45
C SER A 49 -17.19 -11.33 5.21
N TYR A 50 -16.40 -12.37 5.48
CA TYR A 50 -16.80 -13.77 5.43
C TYR A 50 -17.04 -14.32 6.84
N VAL A 51 -17.33 -13.44 7.80
CA VAL A 51 -17.79 -13.79 9.14
C VAL A 51 -19.04 -12.98 9.50
N PRO A 52 -19.92 -13.49 10.39
CA PRO A 52 -21.06 -12.73 10.88
C PRO A 52 -20.66 -11.39 11.52
N SER A 53 -21.52 -10.38 11.40
CA SER A 53 -21.29 -9.04 11.95
C SER A 53 -21.20 -9.00 13.48
N ALA A 54 -21.67 -10.04 14.18
CA ALA A 54 -21.49 -10.18 15.61
C ALA A 54 -20.00 -10.30 15.99
N ILE A 55 -19.18 -10.89 15.12
CA ILE A 55 -17.76 -11.20 15.36
C ILE A 55 -16.81 -10.48 14.39
N GLY A 56 -17.33 -9.69 13.45
CA GLY A 56 -16.55 -8.95 12.47
C GLY A 56 -17.21 -7.67 12.01
N VAL A 57 -16.52 -6.95 11.13
CA VAL A 57 -17.05 -5.74 10.49
C VAL A 57 -17.79 -6.11 9.20
N GLY A 58 -18.81 -5.36 8.80
CA GLY A 58 -19.63 -5.66 7.62
C GLY A 58 -20.69 -6.74 7.86
N LYS A 59 -21.64 -6.86 6.93
CA LYS A 59 -22.58 -8.00 6.84
C LYS A 59 -21.90 -9.17 6.13
N PHE A 60 -22.25 -10.41 6.53
CA PHE A 60 -21.67 -11.62 5.96
C PHE A 60 -21.90 -11.68 4.43
N ASN A 61 -20.80 -11.83 3.69
CA ASN A 61 -20.73 -11.94 2.24
C ASN A 61 -21.38 -10.78 1.46
N VAL A 62 -21.58 -9.63 2.11
CA VAL A 62 -22.04 -8.40 1.45
C VAL A 62 -20.84 -7.51 1.17
N PRO A 63 -20.56 -7.18 -0.11
CA PRO A 63 -19.50 -6.23 -0.44
C PRO A 63 -19.94 -4.80 -0.13
N PHE A 64 -19.05 -4.01 0.47
CA PHE A 64 -19.21 -2.57 0.64
C PHE A 64 -18.08 -1.84 -0.07
N GLU A 65 -18.37 -0.65 -0.60
CA GLU A 65 -17.36 0.23 -1.19
C GLU A 65 -16.89 1.23 -0.15
N GLU A 66 -15.61 1.18 0.19
CA GLU A 66 -15.02 2.01 1.23
C GLU A 66 -13.79 2.75 0.67
N PRO A 67 -13.91 4.05 0.33
CA PRO A 67 -12.75 4.87 -0.01
C PRO A 67 -11.98 5.24 1.26
N THR A 68 -10.67 5.26 1.15
CA THR A 68 -9.74 5.54 2.27
C THR A 68 -8.53 6.28 1.71
N ALA A 69 -7.89 7.12 2.53
CA ALA A 69 -6.65 7.79 2.13
C ALA A 69 -5.56 6.77 1.76
N PHE A 70 -5.51 5.64 2.46
CA PHE A 70 -4.53 4.59 2.20
C PHE A 70 -4.69 4.00 0.80
N VAL A 71 -5.91 3.64 0.39
CA VAL A 71 -6.18 3.10 -0.95
C VAL A 71 -5.87 4.15 -2.01
N ALA A 72 -6.31 5.40 -1.81
CA ALA A 72 -6.09 6.46 -2.78
C ALA A 72 -4.60 6.77 -2.97
N SER A 73 -3.86 6.88 -1.87
CA SER A 73 -2.42 7.10 -1.89
C SER A 73 -1.68 5.93 -2.54
N SER A 74 -2.10 4.68 -2.28
CA SER A 74 -1.45 3.49 -2.84
C SER A 74 -1.62 3.39 -4.36
N VAL A 75 -2.82 3.69 -4.88
CA VAL A 75 -3.07 3.77 -6.33
C VAL A 75 -2.22 4.89 -6.93
N ALA A 76 -2.32 6.10 -6.37
CA ALA A 76 -1.66 7.28 -6.90
C ALA A 76 -0.12 7.18 -6.84
N ASN A 77 0.46 6.51 -5.84
CA ASN A 77 1.90 6.23 -5.79
C ASN A 77 2.36 5.37 -6.96
N VAL A 78 1.60 4.32 -7.31
CA VAL A 78 1.93 3.47 -8.47
C VAL A 78 1.78 4.25 -9.77
N LEU A 79 0.75 5.09 -9.90
CA LEU A 79 0.59 5.99 -11.04
C LEU A 79 1.77 6.96 -11.14
N ALA A 80 2.19 7.57 -10.04
CA ALA A 80 3.31 8.50 -10.03
C ALA A 80 4.61 7.81 -10.47
N GLU A 81 4.85 6.57 -10.03
CA GLU A 81 6.00 5.77 -10.47
C GLU A 81 5.94 5.41 -11.96
N ILE A 82 4.75 5.16 -12.53
CA ILE A 82 4.55 5.00 -13.98
C ILE A 82 4.95 6.28 -14.71
N TYR A 83 4.47 7.44 -14.26
CA TYR A 83 4.74 8.73 -14.91
C TYR A 83 6.21 9.15 -14.79
N LEU A 84 6.83 8.94 -13.63
CA LEU A 84 8.25 9.22 -13.42
C LEU A 84 9.15 8.31 -14.27
N HIS A 85 8.65 7.14 -14.68
CA HIS A 85 9.35 6.28 -15.65
C HIS A 85 9.09 6.71 -17.11
N ASP A 86 7.85 7.06 -17.45
CA ASP A 86 7.45 7.51 -18.79
C ASP A 86 6.40 8.63 -18.71
N SER A 87 6.85 9.86 -18.94
CA SER A 87 6.03 11.08 -18.79
C SER A 87 5.00 11.29 -19.90
N ARG A 88 4.95 10.41 -20.92
CA ARG A 88 3.94 10.46 -21.98
C ARG A 88 2.53 10.11 -21.48
N TYR A 89 2.41 9.44 -20.34
CA TYR A 89 1.13 9.09 -19.73
C TYR A 89 0.47 10.30 -19.01
N THR A 90 0.07 11.31 -19.79
CA THR A 90 -0.43 12.61 -19.29
C THR A 90 -1.76 12.57 -18.56
N LEU A 91 -2.50 11.45 -18.57
CA LEU A 91 -3.68 11.25 -17.72
C LEU A 91 -3.32 11.18 -16.22
N ILE A 92 -2.06 10.89 -15.88
CA ILE A 92 -1.64 10.63 -14.50
C ILE A 92 -1.58 11.89 -13.61
N PRO A 93 -0.90 12.99 -13.99
CA PRO A 93 -0.79 14.16 -13.11
C PRO A 93 -2.14 14.71 -12.63
N PRO A 94 -3.19 14.87 -13.47
CA PRO A 94 -4.51 15.31 -13.01
C PRO A 94 -5.16 14.36 -12.00
N MET A 95 -4.96 13.04 -12.16
CA MET A 95 -5.44 12.06 -11.17
C MET A 95 -4.73 12.26 -9.82
N ILE A 96 -3.42 12.46 -9.82
CA ILE A 96 -2.63 12.69 -8.59
C ILE A 96 -3.07 13.99 -7.90
N ASP A 97 -3.21 15.08 -8.65
CA ASP A 97 -3.66 16.37 -8.10
C ASP A 97 -5.01 16.25 -7.41
N LYS A 98 -5.97 15.60 -8.08
CA LYS A 98 -7.30 15.37 -7.52
C LYS A 98 -7.25 14.54 -6.22
N THR A 99 -6.37 13.53 -6.16
CA THR A 99 -6.17 12.74 -4.93
C THR A 99 -5.59 13.58 -3.80
N ILE A 100 -4.58 14.41 -4.07
CA ILE A 100 -3.95 15.28 -3.06
C ILE A 100 -4.94 16.34 -2.58
N GLU A 101 -5.75 16.92 -3.45
CA GLU A 101 -6.83 17.84 -3.06
C GLU A 101 -7.81 17.17 -2.08
N GLY A 102 -8.17 15.90 -2.35
CA GLY A 102 -9.02 15.10 -1.48
C GLY A 102 -8.45 14.83 -0.08
N PHE A 103 -7.14 14.96 0.13
CA PHE A 103 -6.48 14.68 1.41
C PHE A 103 -6.86 15.63 2.54
N GLN A 104 -7.40 16.81 2.25
CA GLN A 104 -7.81 17.79 3.25
C GLN A 104 -8.67 17.19 4.38
N LYS A 105 -9.52 16.20 4.05
CA LYS A 105 -10.40 15.53 5.03
C LYS A 105 -9.69 14.49 5.89
N TYR A 106 -8.55 13.97 5.44
CA TYR A 106 -7.85 12.87 6.11
C TYR A 106 -6.81 13.34 7.13
N TYR A 107 -6.42 14.61 7.06
CA TYR A 107 -5.51 15.22 8.03
C TYR A 107 -6.04 15.16 9.46
N TRP A 108 -5.15 14.80 10.38
CA TRP A 108 -5.27 14.98 11.82
C TRP A 108 -4.00 15.72 12.29
N GLY A 109 -4.06 17.05 12.29
CA GLY A 109 -2.84 17.85 12.29
C GLY A 109 -2.08 17.58 10.99
N SER A 110 -0.79 17.27 11.08
CA SER A 110 0.04 16.83 9.95
C SER A 110 0.09 15.31 9.77
N LEU A 111 -0.63 14.51 10.58
CA LEU A 111 -0.71 13.06 10.38
C LEU A 111 -1.89 12.71 9.48
N PHE A 112 -1.82 11.55 8.82
CA PHE A 112 -2.96 11.02 8.07
C PHE A 112 -3.67 9.93 8.84
N ASN A 113 -4.99 10.01 8.83
CA ASN A 113 -5.83 8.92 9.27
C ASN A 113 -6.37 8.15 8.07
N PHE A 114 -6.57 6.85 8.27
CA PHE A 114 -7.18 5.95 7.30
C PHE A 114 -8.59 6.40 6.84
N TYR A 115 -9.40 6.92 7.78
CA TYR A 115 -10.76 7.41 7.56
C TYR A 115 -10.84 8.94 7.71
N PRO A 116 -11.70 9.62 6.92
CA PRO A 116 -12.01 11.01 7.17
C PRO A 116 -12.87 11.13 8.44
N PRO A 117 -12.98 12.33 9.05
CA PRO A 117 -13.81 12.51 10.22
C PRO A 117 -15.29 12.37 9.87
N ALA A 118 -16.06 11.83 10.82
CA ALA A 118 -17.51 11.82 10.85
C ALA A 118 -17.98 12.30 12.23
N THR A 119 -19.29 12.48 12.37
CA THR A 119 -19.92 12.85 13.65
C THR A 119 -20.74 11.68 14.18
N PHE A 120 -20.52 11.29 15.43
CA PHE A 120 -21.32 10.31 16.15
C PHE A 120 -21.75 10.87 17.51
N LYS A 121 -23.06 11.10 17.68
CA LYS A 121 -23.63 11.73 18.90
C LYS A 121 -22.89 13.03 19.29
N GLY A 122 -22.64 13.90 18.31
CA GLY A 122 -21.93 15.18 18.52
C GLY A 122 -20.42 15.08 18.68
N VAL A 123 -19.84 13.87 18.73
CA VAL A 123 -18.39 13.66 18.84
C VAL A 123 -17.78 13.36 17.48
N ARG A 124 -16.62 13.97 17.20
CA ARG A 124 -15.83 13.70 16.00
C ARG A 124 -15.17 12.32 16.13
N VAL A 125 -15.42 11.45 15.16
CA VAL A 125 -14.91 10.07 15.12
C VAL A 125 -14.30 9.77 13.76
N ARG A 126 -13.44 8.75 13.66
CA ARG A 126 -12.83 8.30 12.40
C ARG A 126 -12.95 6.79 12.28
N GLN A 127 -13.94 6.38 11.51
CA GLN A 127 -14.37 4.98 11.38
C GLN A 127 -14.94 4.76 9.96
N PRO A 128 -15.13 3.50 9.53
CA PRO A 128 -15.79 3.19 8.26
C PRO A 128 -17.12 3.95 8.10
N ARG A 129 -17.36 4.48 6.90
CA ARG A 129 -18.55 5.30 6.59
C ARG A 129 -19.64 4.51 5.89
N TYR A 130 -19.29 3.62 4.97
CA TYR A 130 -20.25 2.95 4.09
C TYR A 130 -20.41 1.48 4.44
N MET A 131 -19.40 0.89 5.09
CA MET A 131 -19.51 -0.45 5.65
C MET A 131 -20.44 -0.50 6.87
N TYR A 132 -21.30 -1.52 6.93
CA TYR A 132 -22.08 -1.79 8.13
C TYR A 132 -21.17 -2.13 9.33
N LEU A 133 -21.33 -1.42 10.44
CA LEU A 133 -20.70 -1.75 11.71
C LEU A 133 -21.79 -2.04 12.74
N ALA A 134 -21.77 -3.25 13.29
CA ALA A 134 -22.63 -3.57 14.43
C ALA A 134 -22.34 -2.61 15.59
N PRO A 135 -23.33 -2.20 16.41
CA PRO A 135 -23.17 -1.16 17.42
C PRO A 135 -21.98 -1.37 18.35
N GLN A 136 -21.70 -2.61 18.76
CA GLN A 136 -20.58 -2.97 19.63
C GLN A 136 -19.19 -2.76 19.00
N TRP A 137 -19.09 -2.76 17.67
CA TRP A 137 -17.83 -2.59 16.94
C TRP A 137 -17.55 -1.15 16.54
N LYS A 138 -18.50 -0.23 16.68
CA LYS A 138 -18.32 1.17 16.25
C LYS A 138 -17.14 1.83 16.96
N GLY A 139 -17.02 1.69 18.27
CA GLY A 139 -15.89 2.30 18.99
C GLY A 139 -14.56 1.57 18.78
N PHE A 140 -14.60 0.26 18.47
CA PHE A 140 -13.41 -0.48 18.03
C PHE A 140 -12.85 0.08 16.71
N ALA A 141 -13.73 0.52 15.81
CA ALA A 141 -13.35 1.08 14.52
C ALA A 141 -13.03 2.57 14.56
N ASN A 142 -13.13 3.25 15.72
CA ASN A 142 -12.71 4.64 15.89
C ASN A 142 -11.19 4.72 16.13
N ILE A 143 -10.43 4.78 15.04
CA ILE A 143 -8.98 4.54 15.04
C ILE A 143 -8.14 5.82 14.94
N PRO A 144 -6.93 5.87 15.53
CA PRO A 144 -6.03 7.02 15.44
C PRO A 144 -5.32 7.06 14.08
N PRO A 145 -4.57 8.14 13.79
CA PRO A 145 -3.65 8.16 12.66
C PRO A 145 -2.67 6.98 12.72
N ASP A 146 -2.25 6.51 11.55
CA ASP A 146 -1.36 5.36 11.43
C ASP A 146 -0.17 5.69 10.52
N ALA A 147 0.92 4.96 10.74
CA ALA A 147 2.19 5.14 10.06
C ALA A 147 2.12 4.75 8.59
N ASP A 148 1.24 3.81 8.24
CA ASP A 148 1.11 3.32 6.88
C ASP A 148 0.48 4.39 6.01
N THR A 149 -0.74 4.82 6.34
CA THR A 149 -1.45 5.89 5.66
C THR A 149 -0.62 7.17 5.60
N THR A 150 -0.02 7.56 6.73
CA THR A 150 0.85 8.75 6.79
C THR A 150 2.04 8.61 5.83
N SER A 151 2.71 7.46 5.83
CA SER A 151 3.89 7.27 4.98
C SER A 151 3.55 7.23 3.49
N VAL A 152 2.49 6.53 3.10
CA VAL A 152 2.09 6.44 1.69
C VAL A 152 1.52 7.75 1.16
N SER A 153 0.79 8.53 1.96
CA SER A 153 0.23 9.82 1.55
C SER A 153 1.34 10.87 1.37
N TYR A 154 2.30 10.96 2.29
CA TYR A 154 3.43 11.86 2.10
C TYR A 154 4.38 11.40 0.98
N THR A 155 4.50 10.10 0.73
CA THR A 155 5.24 9.59 -0.45
C THR A 155 4.62 10.12 -1.74
N LEU A 156 3.29 10.13 -1.84
CA LEU A 156 2.59 10.68 -3.00
C LEU A 156 2.89 12.16 -3.20
N MET A 157 2.85 12.94 -2.12
CA MET A 157 3.16 14.37 -2.17
C MET A 157 4.60 14.61 -2.66
N ARG A 158 5.57 13.80 -2.22
CA ARG A 158 6.94 13.86 -2.74
C ARG A 158 7.01 13.54 -4.22
N TYR A 159 6.31 12.49 -4.66
CA TYR A 159 6.27 12.19 -6.09
C TYR A 159 5.62 13.29 -6.89
N ARG A 160 4.59 13.96 -6.36
CA ARG A 160 3.98 15.10 -7.04
C ARG A 160 4.99 16.23 -7.24
N ASP A 161 5.76 16.59 -6.22
CA ASP A 161 6.82 17.59 -6.34
C ASP A 161 7.86 17.19 -7.39
N MET A 162 8.27 15.90 -7.41
CA MET A 162 9.21 15.38 -8.41
C MET A 162 8.65 15.50 -9.84
N ILE A 163 7.37 15.18 -10.04
CA ILE A 163 6.68 15.29 -11.33
C ILE A 163 6.64 16.75 -11.80
N GLU A 164 6.43 17.69 -10.89
CA GLU A 164 6.39 19.12 -11.18
C GLU A 164 7.78 19.77 -11.22
N ASN A 165 8.85 19.00 -10.99
CA ASN A 165 10.21 19.48 -10.81
C ASN A 165 10.30 20.62 -9.76
N ARG A 166 9.56 20.48 -8.67
CA ARG A 166 9.54 21.41 -7.54
C ARG A 166 10.42 20.92 -6.41
N ALA A 167 10.97 21.86 -5.64
CA ALA A 167 11.61 21.53 -4.39
C ALA A 167 10.55 21.00 -3.41
N SER A 168 10.73 19.77 -2.92
CA SER A 168 9.82 19.24 -1.93
C SER A 168 10.03 19.90 -0.57
N PRO A 169 8.96 20.38 0.11
CA PRO A 169 9.07 20.95 1.45
C PRO A 169 9.60 19.90 2.43
N ASP A 170 10.19 20.29 3.57
CA ASP A 170 10.57 19.34 4.61
C ASP A 170 9.36 18.56 5.15
N LEU A 171 9.59 17.34 5.64
CA LEU A 171 8.50 16.62 6.34
C LEU A 171 8.13 17.39 7.61
N PRO A 172 6.82 17.57 7.90
CA PRO A 172 6.41 18.24 9.12
C PRO A 172 7.02 17.58 10.35
N SER A 173 7.50 18.38 11.29
CA SER A 173 8.12 17.89 12.52
C SER A 173 7.21 16.94 13.29
N GLN A 174 5.89 17.18 13.28
CA GLN A 174 4.90 16.29 13.88
C GLN A 174 4.97 14.86 13.30
N VAL A 175 5.22 14.69 12.00
CA VAL A 175 5.34 13.37 11.36
C VAL A 175 6.60 12.66 11.85
N ILE A 176 7.74 13.36 11.86
CA ILE A 176 9.02 12.81 12.32
C ILE A 176 8.98 12.44 13.81
N ASN A 177 8.39 13.31 14.63
CA ASN A 177 8.21 13.08 16.05
C ASN A 177 7.28 11.89 16.31
N ALA A 178 6.18 11.77 15.56
CA ALA A 178 5.26 10.65 15.68
C ALA A 178 5.93 9.31 15.35
N PHE A 179 6.71 9.23 14.26
CA PHE A 179 7.49 8.02 13.95
C PHE A 179 8.55 7.71 15.01
N SER A 180 9.24 8.73 15.50
CA SER A 180 10.30 8.56 16.50
C SER A 180 9.75 8.07 17.84
N TYR A 181 8.56 8.55 18.20
CA TYR A 181 7.84 8.16 19.41
C TYR A 181 7.21 6.77 19.30
N ALA A 182 6.53 6.48 18.18
CA ALA A 182 5.83 5.23 17.94
C ALA A 182 6.80 4.11 17.51
N ARG A 183 7.61 3.63 18.46
CA ARG A 183 8.59 2.57 18.24
C ARG A 183 8.39 1.38 19.17
N ASP A 184 8.79 0.20 18.69
CA ASP A 184 8.71 -1.05 19.43
C ASP A 184 9.84 -1.18 20.48
N LEU A 185 9.71 -0.40 21.55
CA LEU A 185 10.68 -0.27 22.65
C LEU A 185 9.98 -0.53 23.99
N ASN A 186 10.52 -1.45 24.80
CA ASN A 186 10.13 -1.66 26.21
C ASN A 186 8.61 -1.69 26.47
N ARG A 187 7.89 -2.42 25.62
CA ARG A 187 6.42 -2.53 25.62
C ARG A 187 5.95 -3.97 25.70
N VAL A 188 4.68 -4.17 26.05
CA VAL A 188 4.01 -5.47 25.92
C VAL A 188 3.69 -5.67 24.43
N PRO A 189 4.24 -6.68 23.76
CA PRO A 189 3.96 -6.86 22.35
C PRO A 189 2.51 -7.29 22.11
N HIS A 190 1.95 -6.86 20.99
CA HIS A 190 0.69 -7.41 20.51
C HIS A 190 0.81 -8.94 20.34
N ALA A 191 -0.21 -9.70 20.74
CA ALA A 191 -0.15 -11.17 20.83
C ALA A 191 0.27 -11.84 19.50
N TYR A 192 -0.23 -11.32 18.37
CA TYR A 192 0.18 -11.80 17.04
C TYR A 192 1.68 -11.58 16.79
N ASN A 193 2.22 -10.41 17.11
CA ASN A 193 3.64 -10.14 16.95
C ASN A 193 4.49 -11.00 17.88
N ALA A 194 4.04 -11.21 19.12
CA ALA A 194 4.70 -12.09 20.09
C ALA A 194 4.82 -13.52 19.56
N ALA A 195 3.71 -14.08 19.07
CA ALA A 195 3.64 -15.44 18.52
C ALA A 195 4.56 -15.66 17.32
N GLN A 196 4.89 -14.60 16.57
CA GLN A 196 5.75 -14.65 15.38
C GLN A 196 7.19 -14.19 15.64
N GLY A 197 7.52 -13.79 16.87
CA GLY A 197 8.85 -13.28 17.21
C GLY A 197 9.15 -11.90 16.62
N HIS A 198 8.15 -11.03 16.53
CA HIS A 198 8.25 -9.64 16.05
C HIS A 198 8.07 -8.64 17.20
N PHE A 199 8.88 -8.74 18.26
CA PHE A 199 8.81 -7.86 19.44
C PHE A 199 10.19 -7.36 19.85
N LYS A 200 10.24 -6.21 20.55
CA LYS A 200 11.50 -5.53 20.95
C LYS A 200 12.43 -5.27 19.76
N THR A 201 11.82 -4.97 18.62
CA THR A 201 12.50 -4.80 17.34
C THR A 201 13.12 -3.43 17.21
N GLY A 202 12.63 -2.44 17.98
CA GLY A 202 12.93 -1.03 17.80
C GLY A 202 12.39 -0.42 16.50
N ALA A 203 11.69 -1.21 15.68
CA ALA A 203 11.07 -0.76 14.44
C ALA A 203 9.89 0.19 14.73
N PHE A 204 9.35 0.82 13.70
CA PHE A 204 8.16 1.66 13.80
C PHE A 204 6.92 0.80 14.09
N LEU A 205 6.01 1.36 14.90
CA LEU A 205 4.70 0.79 15.16
C LEU A 205 3.67 1.26 14.13
N THR A 206 2.60 0.49 13.93
CA THR A 206 1.54 0.83 12.97
C THR A 206 0.76 2.06 13.40
N TRP A 207 0.30 2.13 14.64
CA TRP A 207 -0.55 3.23 15.11
C TRP A 207 0.30 4.37 15.68
N LEU A 208 0.05 5.61 15.25
CA LEU A 208 0.75 6.79 15.74
C LEU A 208 0.06 7.36 16.97
N TRP A 209 -0.08 6.51 17.99
CA TRP A 209 -0.80 6.80 19.22
C TRP A 209 -0.13 6.14 20.42
N ASP A 210 -0.22 6.79 21.58
CA ASP A 210 0.29 6.22 22.82
C ASP A 210 -0.71 5.22 23.41
N GLU A 211 -0.28 3.97 23.54
CA GLU A 211 -1.06 2.95 24.23
C GLU A 211 -1.22 3.17 25.72
N LYS A 212 -0.32 3.91 26.34
CA LYS A 212 -0.38 4.22 27.77
C LYS A 212 -1.22 5.46 28.05
N ASN A 213 -1.76 6.09 27.01
CA ASN A 213 -2.63 7.25 27.15
C ASN A 213 -3.80 6.91 28.11
N PRO A 214 -3.94 7.65 29.24
CA PRO A 214 -4.98 7.39 30.23
C PRO A 214 -6.39 7.62 29.67
N ASP A 215 -6.53 8.49 28.66
CA ASP A 215 -7.80 8.83 28.02
C ASP A 215 -8.21 7.81 26.94
N MET A 216 -7.31 6.88 26.56
CA MET A 216 -7.66 5.84 25.60
C MET A 216 -8.64 4.85 26.24
N PRO A 217 -9.84 4.63 25.66
CA PRO A 217 -10.79 3.68 26.22
C PRO A 217 -10.15 2.29 26.31
N ARG A 218 -10.36 1.56 27.41
CA ARG A 218 -9.81 0.20 27.61
C ARG A 218 -10.79 -0.93 27.32
N ASN A 219 -12.09 -0.70 27.56
CA ASN A 219 -13.12 -1.67 27.18
C ASN A 219 -13.28 -1.69 25.65
N ILE A 220 -12.94 -2.79 24.97
CA ILE A 220 -12.96 -2.93 23.50
C ILE A 220 -14.34 -2.65 22.86
N PHE A 221 -15.42 -2.73 23.65
CA PHE A 221 -16.80 -2.40 23.23
C PHE A 221 -17.26 -0.99 23.64
N ALA A 222 -16.37 -0.18 24.20
CA ALA A 222 -16.66 1.22 24.49
C ALA A 222 -17.20 1.93 23.25
N ALA A 223 -18.24 2.73 23.41
CA ALA A 223 -18.86 3.47 22.32
C ALA A 223 -17.90 4.55 21.75
N PRO A 224 -18.04 4.94 20.48
CA PRO A 224 -17.11 5.89 19.82
C PRO A 224 -16.93 7.23 20.56
N HIS A 225 -17.97 7.74 21.22
CA HIS A 225 -17.93 9.01 21.96
C HIS A 225 -17.00 8.96 23.19
N ARG A 226 -16.54 7.77 23.61
CA ARG A 226 -15.58 7.61 24.71
C ARG A 226 -14.15 7.91 24.30
N GLY A 227 -13.86 8.00 23.01
CA GLY A 227 -12.53 8.34 22.49
C GLY A 227 -12.06 7.41 21.38
N THR A 228 -10.91 7.78 20.82
CA THR A 228 -10.17 7.01 19.82
C THR A 228 -9.32 5.95 20.48
N ARG A 229 -9.08 4.83 19.79
CA ARG A 229 -8.24 3.74 20.31
C ARG A 229 -7.46 3.01 19.25
N ILE A 230 -6.32 2.48 19.68
CA ILE A 230 -5.61 1.44 18.94
C ILE A 230 -6.47 0.17 18.99
N PRO A 231 -6.65 -0.56 17.88
CA PRO A 231 -7.36 -1.83 17.88
C PRO A 231 -6.80 -2.79 18.95
N PHE A 232 -7.70 -3.37 19.75
CA PHE A 232 -7.38 -4.20 20.92
C PHE A 232 -6.54 -3.52 22.02
N ASN A 233 -6.30 -2.21 21.93
CA ASN A 233 -5.44 -1.43 22.83
C ASN A 233 -3.96 -1.87 22.84
N PHE A 234 -3.53 -2.68 21.88
CA PHE A 234 -2.14 -3.07 21.67
C PHE A 234 -1.76 -2.75 20.22
N ASN A 235 -0.77 -1.90 20.06
CA ASN A 235 -0.10 -1.54 18.83
C ASN A 235 0.89 -2.65 18.47
N ASP A 236 1.22 -2.63 17.20
CA ASP A 236 1.84 -3.73 16.50
C ASP A 236 2.98 -3.25 15.61
N VAL A 237 3.84 -4.20 15.27
CA VAL A 237 4.88 -4.02 14.26
C VAL A 237 4.43 -4.74 13.00
N ASP A 238 4.33 -4.01 11.90
CA ASP A 238 4.02 -4.56 10.58
C ASP A 238 5.17 -4.28 9.62
N CYS A 239 5.66 -5.32 8.94
CA CYS A 239 6.79 -5.19 8.02
C CYS A 239 6.48 -4.35 6.78
N VAL A 240 5.25 -4.38 6.26
CA VAL A 240 4.85 -3.59 5.09
C VAL A 240 4.81 -2.12 5.47
N VAL A 241 4.21 -1.80 6.63
CA VAL A 241 4.20 -0.44 7.19
C VAL A 241 5.62 0.09 7.33
N ASN A 242 6.53 -0.70 7.92
CA ASN A 242 7.92 -0.30 8.09
C ASN A 242 8.65 -0.07 6.76
N GLY A 243 8.38 -0.88 5.74
CA GLY A 243 8.93 -0.66 4.40
C GLY A 243 8.43 0.64 3.76
N ASN A 244 7.14 0.98 3.92
CA ASN A 244 6.57 2.24 3.45
C ASN A 244 7.15 3.46 4.19
N VAL A 245 7.32 3.36 5.52
CA VAL A 245 7.98 4.42 6.31
C VAL A 245 9.43 4.61 5.89
N LEU A 246 10.20 3.54 5.69
CA LEU A 246 11.60 3.63 5.23
C LEU A 246 11.71 4.31 3.86
N LYS A 247 10.81 3.96 2.92
CA LYS A 247 10.72 4.59 1.61
C LYS A 247 10.49 6.10 1.75
N LEU A 248 9.48 6.52 2.52
CA LEU A 248 9.22 7.93 2.75
C LEU A 248 10.42 8.65 3.35
N LEU A 249 10.97 8.12 4.45
CA LEU A 249 12.09 8.75 5.16
C LEU A 249 13.32 8.88 4.26
N LYS A 250 13.54 7.94 3.35
CA LYS A 250 14.60 8.04 2.34
C LYS A 250 14.34 9.16 1.34
N LEU A 251 13.14 9.24 0.78
CA LEU A 251 12.76 10.33 -0.16
C LEU A 251 12.85 11.71 0.51
N ALA A 252 12.55 11.79 1.80
CA ALA A 252 12.64 13.01 2.60
C ALA A 252 14.03 13.26 3.21
N GLN A 253 15.03 12.43 2.90
CA GLN A 253 16.40 12.53 3.43
C GLN A 253 16.50 12.49 4.97
N LYS A 254 15.56 11.83 5.66
CA LYS A 254 15.53 11.67 7.12
C LYS A 254 15.93 10.25 7.54
N THR A 255 17.17 9.85 7.22
CA THR A 255 17.64 8.45 7.38
C THR A 255 18.48 8.18 8.64
N SER A 256 18.80 9.20 9.44
CA SER A 256 19.68 9.08 10.62
C SER A 256 18.98 8.62 11.91
N GLY A 257 17.65 8.57 11.92
CA GLY A 257 16.88 8.25 13.13
C GLY A 257 17.04 6.78 13.58
N PRO A 258 17.03 6.50 14.89
CA PRO A 258 17.23 5.14 15.40
C PRO A 258 16.13 4.15 14.98
N GLY A 259 14.92 4.64 14.68
CA GLY A 259 13.85 3.82 14.10
C GLY A 259 14.18 3.33 12.69
N TYR A 260 14.84 4.16 11.88
CA TYR A 260 15.23 3.82 10.51
C TYR A 260 16.13 2.58 10.49
N ARG A 261 17.22 2.59 11.28
CA ARG A 261 18.15 1.46 11.35
C ARG A 261 17.47 0.19 11.90
N ALA A 262 16.71 0.32 12.99
CA ALA A 262 16.02 -0.80 13.60
C ALA A 262 15.01 -1.46 12.65
N SER A 263 14.27 -0.67 11.86
CA SER A 263 13.39 -1.18 10.82
C SER A 263 14.17 -1.91 9.72
N CYS A 264 15.33 -1.40 9.27
CA CYS A 264 16.19 -2.12 8.32
C CYS A 264 16.61 -3.50 8.86
N ASP A 265 17.12 -3.53 10.10
CA ASP A 265 17.59 -4.77 10.74
C ASP A 265 16.45 -5.77 10.93
N HIS A 266 15.26 -5.28 11.31
CA HIS A 266 14.07 -6.09 11.42
C HIS A 266 13.66 -6.72 10.08
N LEU A 267 13.54 -5.91 9.02
CA LEU A 267 13.14 -6.40 7.69
C LEU A 267 14.17 -7.39 7.14
N ASN A 268 15.47 -7.12 7.27
CA ASN A 268 16.53 -8.05 6.85
C ASN A 268 16.45 -9.39 7.60
N ARG A 269 16.16 -9.37 8.91
CA ARG A 269 15.92 -10.59 9.69
C ARG A 269 14.71 -11.37 9.18
N VAL A 270 13.61 -10.69 8.88
CA VAL A 270 12.38 -11.33 8.37
C VAL A 270 12.63 -12.02 7.03
N VAL A 271 13.38 -11.38 6.11
CA VAL A 271 13.78 -11.99 4.83
C VAL A 271 14.68 -13.20 5.07
N ARG A 272 15.70 -13.08 5.92
CA ARG A 272 16.60 -14.18 6.27
C ARG A 272 15.85 -15.40 6.84
N ASN A 273 14.84 -15.14 7.66
CA ASN A 273 14.02 -16.17 8.29
C ASN A 273 12.83 -16.62 7.43
N LYS A 274 12.68 -16.09 6.21
CA LYS A 274 11.58 -16.39 5.27
C LYS A 274 10.17 -16.15 5.85
N GLN A 275 10.03 -15.19 6.77
CA GLN A 275 8.76 -14.87 7.46
C GLN A 275 7.85 -13.90 6.65
N PHE A 276 7.90 -13.99 5.31
CA PHE A 276 7.23 -13.06 4.39
C PHE A 276 5.73 -12.93 4.62
N TYR A 277 5.08 -14.04 4.97
CA TYR A 277 3.64 -14.07 5.16
C TYR A 277 3.20 -13.46 6.48
N PHE A 278 3.94 -13.73 7.55
CA PHE A 278 3.47 -13.46 8.91
C PHE A 278 3.86 -12.07 9.41
N CYS A 279 4.86 -11.42 8.82
CA CYS A 279 5.27 -10.12 9.34
C CYS A 279 4.34 -8.96 8.94
N GLY A 280 3.62 -9.05 7.83
CA GLY A 280 2.58 -8.06 7.50
C GLY A 280 1.29 -8.44 8.20
N MET A 281 0.93 -7.84 9.34
CA MET A 281 -0.30 -8.08 10.09
C MET A 281 -1.55 -7.82 9.24
N TYR A 282 -1.57 -6.71 8.51
CA TYR A 282 -2.69 -6.26 7.69
C TYR A 282 -2.63 -6.78 6.25
N TYR A 283 -1.54 -7.45 5.88
CA TYR A 283 -1.24 -7.87 4.52
C TYR A 283 -1.18 -9.39 4.46
N PRO A 284 -2.30 -10.10 4.25
CA PRO A 284 -2.36 -11.56 4.23
C PRO A 284 -1.79 -12.13 2.93
N SER A 285 -0.63 -11.67 2.48
CA SER A 285 0.00 -12.02 1.20
C SER A 285 1.49 -12.28 1.37
N TYR A 286 1.98 -13.30 0.67
CA TYR A 286 3.40 -13.60 0.55
C TYR A 286 4.20 -12.56 -0.22
N TYR A 287 3.53 -11.68 -0.98
CA TYR A 287 4.16 -10.83 -1.99
C TYR A 287 4.09 -9.34 -1.66
N ALA A 288 3.25 -8.95 -0.68
CA ALA A 288 3.16 -7.56 -0.22
C ALA A 288 4.50 -7.07 0.34
N LEU A 289 5.11 -7.82 1.27
CA LEU A 289 6.40 -7.44 1.84
C LEU A 289 7.52 -7.40 0.79
N PRO A 290 7.74 -8.44 -0.05
CA PRO A 290 8.73 -8.36 -1.13
C PRO A 290 8.55 -7.15 -2.05
N TYR A 291 7.31 -6.84 -2.44
CA TYR A 291 7.01 -5.67 -3.27
C TYR A 291 7.36 -4.36 -2.57
N THR A 292 6.94 -4.19 -1.32
CA THR A 292 7.24 -2.98 -0.56
C THR A 292 8.75 -2.81 -0.33
N MET A 293 9.48 -3.88 -0.02
CA MET A 293 10.94 -3.81 0.10
C MET A 293 11.61 -3.47 -1.24
N ALA A 294 11.12 -3.99 -2.36
CA ALA A 294 11.65 -3.66 -3.68
C ALA A 294 11.47 -2.17 -4.02
N THR A 295 10.31 -1.59 -3.73
CA THR A 295 10.09 -0.15 -3.95
C THR A 295 10.91 0.74 -2.99
N ALA A 296 11.14 0.29 -1.75
CA ALA A 296 12.05 0.96 -0.82
C ALA A 296 13.51 0.91 -1.31
N LEU A 297 13.99 -0.26 -1.77
CA LEU A 297 15.31 -0.43 -2.38
C LEU A 297 15.48 0.47 -3.61
N GLN A 298 14.50 0.47 -4.52
CA GLN A 298 14.48 1.35 -5.70
C GLN A 298 14.56 2.83 -5.32
N SER A 299 13.99 3.23 -4.18
CA SER A 299 14.06 4.60 -3.67
C SER A 299 15.40 4.91 -2.96
N GLY A 300 16.33 3.95 -2.90
CA GLY A 300 17.67 4.11 -2.34
C GLY A 300 17.81 3.79 -0.86
N VAL A 301 16.93 2.96 -0.29
CA VAL A 301 17.04 2.42 1.09
C VAL A 301 18.12 1.33 1.12
N SER A 302 19.39 1.73 1.07
CA SER A 302 20.54 0.83 0.89
C SER A 302 20.76 -0.15 2.03
N CYS A 303 20.27 0.13 3.24
CA CYS A 303 20.35 -0.79 4.36
C CYS A 303 19.63 -2.13 4.12
N LEU A 304 18.74 -2.21 3.13
CA LEU A 304 18.01 -3.43 2.75
C LEU A 304 18.72 -4.26 1.68
N GLU A 305 19.82 -3.78 1.09
CA GLU A 305 20.56 -4.48 0.03
C GLU A 305 20.94 -5.93 0.38
N PRO A 306 21.34 -6.26 1.64
CA PRO A 306 21.63 -7.65 2.02
C PRO A 306 20.47 -8.65 1.79
N SER A 307 19.24 -8.14 1.65
CA SER A 307 18.04 -8.93 1.38
C SER A 307 17.69 -9.07 -0.10
N LYS A 308 18.28 -8.27 -1.00
CA LYS A 308 17.90 -8.20 -2.43
C LYS A 308 17.89 -9.58 -3.09
N GLU A 309 19.01 -10.29 -3.06
CA GLU A 309 19.13 -11.62 -3.66
C GLU A 309 18.16 -12.65 -3.05
N ARG A 310 17.90 -12.56 -1.75
CA ARG A 310 16.96 -13.47 -1.07
C ARG A 310 15.53 -13.20 -1.50
N LEU A 311 15.17 -11.94 -1.74
CA LEU A 311 13.87 -11.56 -2.27
C LEU A 311 13.67 -12.09 -3.70
N ILE A 312 14.66 -11.89 -4.58
CA ILE A 312 14.63 -12.39 -5.97
C ILE A 312 14.45 -13.91 -5.98
N ASN A 313 15.30 -14.63 -5.26
CA ASN A 313 15.24 -16.09 -5.17
C ASN A 313 13.91 -16.59 -4.60
N TYR A 314 13.39 -15.91 -3.57
CA TYR A 314 12.08 -16.20 -3.01
C TYR A 314 10.98 -16.04 -4.07
N ILE A 315 10.93 -14.92 -4.78
CA ILE A 315 9.91 -14.66 -5.81
C ILE A 315 10.00 -15.68 -6.94
N ILE A 316 11.19 -15.96 -7.47
CA ILE A 316 11.40 -16.94 -8.54
C ILE A 316 10.90 -18.33 -8.12
N SER A 317 11.24 -18.77 -6.91
CA SER A 317 10.85 -20.09 -6.40
C SER A 317 9.34 -20.27 -6.23
N LYS A 318 8.57 -19.17 -6.14
CA LYS A 318 7.12 -19.19 -5.94
C LYS A 318 6.31 -19.07 -7.23
N GLN A 319 6.94 -18.78 -8.37
CA GLN A 319 6.23 -18.70 -9.65
C GLN A 319 5.75 -20.08 -10.09
N ARG A 320 4.46 -20.19 -10.41
CA ARG A 320 3.83 -21.40 -10.96
C ARG A 320 4.16 -21.57 -12.45
N LYS A 321 3.88 -22.77 -12.98
CA LYS A 321 4.12 -23.11 -14.39
C LYS A 321 3.36 -22.19 -15.36
N ASP A 322 2.16 -21.75 -14.97
CA ASP A 322 1.31 -20.81 -15.73
C ASP A 322 1.81 -19.36 -15.70
N GLY A 323 2.88 -19.07 -14.95
CA GLY A 323 3.45 -17.73 -14.79
C GLY A 323 2.87 -16.94 -13.62
N SER A 324 1.84 -17.44 -12.94
CA SER A 324 1.21 -16.76 -11.82
C SER A 324 1.96 -16.97 -10.50
N TRP A 325 1.71 -16.04 -9.57
CA TRP A 325 2.03 -16.18 -8.16
C TRP A 325 0.73 -16.27 -7.37
N ARG A 326 0.52 -17.39 -6.69
CA ARG A 326 -0.70 -17.65 -5.92
C ARG A 326 -0.50 -17.29 -4.45
N ASN A 327 -1.50 -16.64 -3.86
CA ASN A 327 -1.65 -16.52 -2.43
C ASN A 327 -2.77 -17.48 -1.93
N SER A 328 -2.40 -18.46 -1.11
CA SER A 328 -3.24 -19.63 -0.80
C SER A 328 -4.01 -19.58 0.52
N PHE A 329 -3.70 -18.64 1.42
CA PHE A 329 -4.26 -18.60 2.79
C PHE A 329 -5.55 -17.79 2.91
N LEU A 330 -6.05 -17.26 1.79
CA LEU A 330 -7.28 -16.50 1.74
C LEU A 330 -8.46 -17.43 1.46
N ALA A 331 -9.63 -17.11 2.01
CA ALA A 331 -10.88 -17.81 1.72
C ALA A 331 -11.17 -17.89 0.21
N ARG A 332 -10.69 -16.91 -0.56
CA ARG A 332 -10.63 -16.95 -2.02
C ARG A 332 -9.20 -16.66 -2.46
N PRO A 333 -8.52 -17.63 -3.12
CA PRO A 333 -7.14 -17.43 -3.58
C PRO A 333 -7.00 -16.21 -4.48
N ASP A 334 -5.86 -15.54 -4.34
CA ASP A 334 -5.47 -14.38 -5.13
C ASP A 334 -4.32 -14.80 -6.06
N TYR A 335 -4.44 -14.44 -7.34
CA TYR A 335 -3.48 -14.74 -8.39
C TYR A 335 -3.04 -13.49 -9.14
N VAL A 336 -3.97 -12.60 -9.50
CA VAL A 336 -3.70 -11.43 -10.34
C VAL A 336 -2.93 -10.39 -9.55
N HIS A 337 -3.42 -10.01 -8.37
CA HIS A 337 -2.77 -9.00 -7.54
C HIS A 337 -1.44 -9.50 -7.00
N SER A 338 -1.42 -10.76 -6.55
CA SER A 338 -0.22 -11.48 -6.14
C SER A 338 0.83 -11.56 -7.26
N THR A 339 0.41 -11.82 -8.50
CA THR A 339 1.30 -11.79 -9.66
C THR A 339 1.78 -10.37 -9.95
N ALA A 340 0.93 -9.35 -9.88
CA ALA A 340 1.34 -7.98 -10.12
C ALA A 340 2.41 -7.52 -9.12
N TRP A 341 2.26 -7.81 -7.81
CA TRP A 341 3.29 -7.54 -6.81
C TRP A 341 4.58 -8.32 -7.05
N ALA A 342 4.48 -9.64 -7.25
CA ALA A 342 5.65 -10.48 -7.44
C ALA A 342 6.42 -10.12 -8.72
N LEU A 343 5.72 -9.83 -9.81
CA LEU A 343 6.30 -9.41 -11.07
C LEU A 343 6.99 -8.06 -10.96
N ASN A 344 6.35 -7.05 -10.35
CA ASN A 344 7.02 -5.78 -10.07
C ASN A 344 8.26 -5.99 -9.19
N THR A 345 8.19 -6.83 -8.16
CA THR A 345 9.35 -7.15 -7.30
C THR A 345 10.51 -7.71 -8.13
N LEU A 346 10.22 -8.68 -9.00
CA LEU A 346 11.23 -9.30 -9.86
C LEU A 346 11.82 -8.32 -10.88
N ILE A 347 11.00 -7.45 -11.47
CA ILE A 347 11.47 -6.46 -12.45
C ILE A 347 12.36 -5.40 -11.77
N LEU A 348 11.97 -4.94 -10.58
CA LEU A 348 12.68 -3.88 -9.84
C LEU A 348 14.02 -4.34 -9.27
N LEU A 349 14.11 -5.60 -8.85
CA LEU A 349 15.32 -6.14 -8.21
C LEU A 349 16.16 -7.01 -9.15
N GLY A 350 15.52 -7.61 -10.15
CA GLY A 350 16.16 -8.51 -11.09
C GLY A 350 17.12 -7.82 -12.05
N ASP A 351 17.61 -8.63 -12.97
CA ASP A 351 18.60 -8.27 -13.98
C ASP A 351 18.04 -8.69 -15.34
N SER A 352 17.92 -7.75 -16.28
CA SER A 352 17.41 -8.01 -17.62
C SER A 352 18.36 -8.86 -18.45
N GLU A 353 19.65 -8.90 -18.14
CA GLU A 353 20.60 -9.75 -18.87
C GLU A 353 20.57 -11.21 -18.40
N ASN A 354 19.99 -11.46 -17.22
CA ASN A 354 19.85 -12.80 -16.68
C ASN A 354 18.69 -13.56 -17.36
N GLU A 355 19.02 -14.67 -18.04
CA GLU A 355 18.05 -15.48 -18.79
C GLU A 355 16.91 -16.03 -17.92
N LEU A 356 17.22 -16.49 -16.70
CA LEU A 356 16.20 -16.97 -15.77
C LEU A 356 15.24 -15.84 -15.39
N HIS A 357 15.75 -14.64 -15.09
CA HIS A 357 14.90 -13.49 -14.77
C HIS A 357 14.01 -13.12 -15.96
N ARG A 358 14.57 -13.02 -17.17
CA ARG A 358 13.81 -12.79 -18.41
C ARG A 358 12.70 -13.81 -18.61
N ALA A 359 13.01 -15.11 -18.49
CA ALA A 359 12.02 -16.17 -18.65
C ALA A 359 10.89 -16.08 -17.61
N ARG A 360 11.22 -15.72 -16.36
CA ARG A 360 10.25 -15.55 -15.27
C ARG A 360 9.37 -14.32 -15.50
N VAL A 361 9.94 -13.19 -15.93
CA VAL A 361 9.20 -11.96 -16.29
C VAL A 361 8.28 -12.22 -17.48
N LYS A 362 8.78 -12.82 -18.57
CA LYS A 362 7.99 -13.19 -19.77
C LYS A 362 6.74 -14.00 -19.41
N ARG A 363 6.88 -15.00 -18.53
CA ARG A 363 5.73 -15.79 -18.05
C ARG A 363 4.76 -14.98 -17.19
N GLY A 364 5.25 -14.14 -16.30
CA GLY A 364 4.42 -13.27 -15.46
C GLY A 364 3.60 -12.27 -16.29
N VAL A 365 4.24 -11.63 -17.27
CA VAL A 365 3.58 -10.73 -18.22
C VAL A 365 2.49 -11.45 -19.01
N ARG A 366 2.79 -12.63 -19.57
CA ARG A 366 1.80 -13.45 -20.29
C ARG A 366 0.60 -13.79 -19.40
N PHE A 367 0.84 -14.18 -18.15
CA PHE A 367 -0.23 -14.43 -17.19
C PHE A 367 -1.07 -13.18 -16.98
N LEU A 368 -0.49 -12.02 -16.65
CA LEU A 368 -1.27 -10.79 -16.46
C LEU A 368 -2.09 -10.44 -17.68
N LEU A 369 -1.52 -10.48 -18.89
CA LEU A 369 -2.26 -10.19 -20.12
C LEU A 369 -3.45 -11.14 -20.32
N SER A 370 -3.30 -12.43 -19.98
CA SER A 370 -4.41 -13.40 -20.04
C SER A 370 -5.54 -13.12 -19.04
N GLN A 371 -5.26 -12.35 -18.00
CA GLN A 371 -6.22 -11.97 -16.95
C GLN A 371 -6.81 -10.57 -17.16
N ALA A 372 -6.39 -9.86 -18.22
CA ALA A 372 -6.92 -8.55 -18.55
C ALA A 372 -8.40 -8.68 -18.98
N GLN A 373 -9.23 -7.77 -18.48
CA GLN A 373 -10.66 -7.70 -18.75
C GLN A 373 -11.01 -6.36 -19.39
N LYS A 374 -12.23 -6.27 -19.92
CA LYS A 374 -12.80 -5.05 -20.49
C LYS A 374 -14.02 -4.65 -19.68
N ASP A 375 -14.10 -3.38 -19.31
CA ASP A 375 -15.32 -2.85 -18.71
C ASP A 375 -16.40 -2.59 -19.79
N SER A 376 -17.55 -2.05 -19.40
CA SER A 376 -18.65 -1.78 -20.34
C SER A 376 -18.31 -0.77 -21.43
N ALA A 377 -17.28 0.05 -21.26
CA ALA A 377 -16.79 1.01 -22.24
C ALA A 377 -15.57 0.49 -23.03
N GLY A 378 -15.18 -0.78 -22.84
CA GLY A 378 -14.05 -1.39 -23.54
C GLY A 378 -12.68 -1.01 -22.98
N ARG A 379 -12.61 -0.41 -21.77
CA ARG A 379 -11.33 -0.06 -21.12
C ARG A 379 -10.72 -1.27 -20.43
N THR A 380 -9.40 -1.38 -20.52
CA THR A 380 -8.65 -2.51 -19.98
C THR A 380 -8.55 -2.42 -18.47
N TYR A 381 -8.81 -3.49 -17.75
CA TYR A 381 -8.58 -3.52 -16.31
C TYR A 381 -8.27 -4.93 -15.81
N TRP A 382 -7.81 -5.01 -14.57
CA TRP A 382 -7.64 -6.25 -13.85
C TRP A 382 -8.59 -6.28 -12.65
N ALA A 383 -9.33 -7.37 -12.51
CA ALA A 383 -10.27 -7.53 -11.40
C ALA A 383 -9.53 -7.40 -10.06
N GLY A 384 -10.06 -6.56 -9.17
CA GLY A 384 -9.49 -6.33 -7.85
C GLY A 384 -9.46 -7.59 -7.02
N GLN A 385 -8.28 -7.96 -6.53
CA GLN A 385 -8.09 -9.04 -5.55
C GLN A 385 -7.57 -8.47 -4.23
N VAL A 386 -7.18 -9.33 -3.29
CA VAL A 386 -6.98 -8.93 -1.89
C VAL A 386 -5.73 -8.07 -1.78
N PHE A 387 -5.96 -6.82 -1.39
CA PHE A 387 -4.95 -5.81 -1.18
C PHE A 387 -4.49 -5.81 0.29
N TYR A 388 -5.43 -5.72 1.24
CA TYR A 388 -5.17 -5.82 2.67
C TYR A 388 -6.38 -6.39 3.39
N ALA A 389 -6.24 -6.63 4.69
CA ALA A 389 -7.26 -7.14 5.57
C ALA A 389 -7.43 -6.27 6.81
N ALA A 390 -8.43 -6.63 7.62
CA ALA A 390 -8.62 -6.00 8.92
C ALA A 390 -7.54 -6.45 9.91
N THR A 391 -7.88 -6.49 11.19
CA THR A 391 -6.97 -6.89 12.27
C THR A 391 -6.61 -8.38 12.23
N PHE A 392 -5.64 -8.80 13.04
CA PHE A 392 -5.14 -10.18 13.04
C PHE A 392 -6.22 -11.28 13.20
N ILE A 393 -7.28 -11.05 14.00
CA ILE A 393 -8.38 -12.02 14.17
C ILE A 393 -9.29 -12.10 12.93
N ALA A 394 -9.34 -11.03 12.15
CA ALA A 394 -10.18 -10.86 10.97
C ALA A 394 -9.35 -10.83 9.67
N ARG A 395 -8.07 -11.22 9.76
CA ARG A 395 -7.06 -11.16 8.70
C ARG A 395 -7.44 -11.93 7.43
N TYR A 396 -8.18 -13.03 7.58
CA TYR A 396 -8.63 -13.87 6.46
C TYR A 396 -10.08 -13.63 6.06
N PRO A 397 -11.02 -13.43 7.01
CA PRO A 397 -12.41 -13.25 6.63
C PRO A 397 -12.78 -11.83 6.24
N VAL A 398 -12.06 -10.78 6.66
CA VAL A 398 -12.40 -9.39 6.31
C VAL A 398 -11.30 -8.80 5.47
N VAL A 399 -11.57 -8.65 4.18
CA VAL A 399 -10.56 -8.29 3.17
C VAL A 399 -11.03 -7.15 2.28
N TRP A 400 -10.09 -6.30 1.89
CA TRP A 400 -10.27 -5.20 0.94
C TRP A 400 -9.69 -5.59 -0.41
N ARG A 401 -10.45 -5.30 -1.46
CA ARG A 401 -10.05 -5.52 -2.85
C ARG A 401 -10.13 -4.24 -3.64
N SER A 402 -9.15 -3.98 -4.51
CA SER A 402 -9.15 -2.77 -5.33
C SER A 402 -8.79 -3.09 -6.78
N SER A 403 -9.75 -2.91 -7.69
CA SER A 403 -9.50 -3.03 -9.13
C SER A 403 -8.59 -1.91 -9.63
N ALA A 404 -8.73 -0.68 -9.11
CA ALA A 404 -7.85 0.43 -9.46
C ALA A 404 -6.39 0.12 -9.08
N TYR A 405 -6.15 -0.38 -7.87
CA TYR A 405 -4.79 -0.69 -7.41
C TYR A 405 -4.19 -1.89 -8.15
N THR A 406 -4.98 -2.94 -8.36
CA THR A 406 -4.54 -4.10 -9.16
C THR A 406 -4.22 -3.70 -10.60
N THR A 407 -5.05 -2.86 -11.20
CA THR A 407 -4.86 -2.34 -12.56
C THR A 407 -3.62 -1.46 -12.65
N ALA A 408 -3.39 -0.57 -11.69
CA ALA A 408 -2.20 0.27 -11.63
C ALA A 408 -0.92 -0.57 -11.53
N LEU A 409 -0.89 -1.58 -10.65
CA LEU A 409 0.26 -2.49 -10.51
C LEU A 409 0.52 -3.28 -11.78
N SER A 410 -0.54 -3.78 -12.44
CA SER A 410 -0.42 -4.48 -13.72
C SER A 410 0.12 -3.57 -14.82
N ALA A 411 -0.40 -2.35 -14.94
CA ALA A 411 0.09 -1.36 -15.90
C ALA A 411 1.57 -1.02 -15.69
N LYS A 412 1.97 -0.80 -14.42
CA LYS A 412 3.38 -0.61 -14.05
C LYS A 412 4.25 -1.81 -14.44
N ALA A 413 3.78 -3.03 -14.18
CA ALA A 413 4.53 -4.23 -14.55
C ALA A 413 4.73 -4.37 -16.07
N LEU A 414 3.69 -4.05 -16.85
CA LEU A 414 3.78 -4.06 -18.32
C LEU A 414 4.81 -3.04 -18.80
N LEU A 415 4.76 -1.81 -18.30
CA LEU A 415 5.71 -0.75 -18.64
C LEU A 415 7.15 -1.16 -18.34
N LEU A 416 7.41 -1.60 -17.11
CA LEU A 416 8.77 -1.89 -16.67
C LEU A 416 9.34 -3.21 -17.22
N SER A 417 8.51 -4.07 -17.80
CA SER A 417 8.95 -5.36 -18.34
C SER A 417 9.71 -5.26 -19.66
N GLU A 418 9.67 -4.13 -20.36
CA GLU A 418 10.19 -4.01 -21.72
C GLU A 418 11.65 -4.48 -21.88
N PRO A 419 12.61 -4.11 -21.00
CA PRO A 419 13.99 -4.59 -21.09
C PRO A 419 14.12 -6.12 -21.02
N TYR A 420 13.20 -6.78 -20.31
CA TYR A 420 13.21 -8.24 -20.15
C TYR A 420 12.56 -8.98 -21.32
N LEU A 421 11.82 -8.29 -22.19
CA LEU A 421 11.10 -8.90 -23.31
C LEU A 421 11.94 -8.96 -24.59
N ARG A 422 12.93 -8.08 -24.70
CA ARG A 422 13.99 -8.17 -25.71
C ARG A 422 14.78 -9.49 -25.53
#